data_AF-A0A4P0YHX9-F1
#
_entry.id   AF-A0A4P0YHX9-F1
#
_cell.length_a   1.000
_cell.length_b   1.000
_cell.length_c   1.000
_cell.angle_alpha   90.00
_cell.angle_beta   90.00
_cell.angle_gamma   90.00
#
_symmetry.space_group_name_H-M   'P 1'
#
loop_
_entity.id
_entity.type
_entity.pdbx_description
1 polymer ?
#
loop_
_entity_poly.entity_id
_entity_poly.type
_entity_poly.pdbx_seq_one_letter_code
_entity_poly.pdbx_strand_id
1 'polypeptide(L)'
;MLNLVFLAFLLVPIPREKLHRIRHWIAIPLGFALFWHDTWLPGPESIFSQGSQIAGFSASYIWDLIVRFINWSMVGAFFVLLVLWLFISQWLRVTVFVSAMVVWLAVSPLLPAFTLWPSGQPTTAAATTAQANTGANAAAGAASSPANSDIPPQTEPPTSANLTNWLNAFYAAEQKRKTPFPDQLPADAQPFDLLVINICSLSWSDIEVAGLMDHPLWKHFDIVFKNFNSATSYSGPAAVRLLRASCGQLSHTNLYQPSGADCYLFENLAKLGFNQQLMLGHNGLFGDFLKELRFAGRYAESADGPDRPAGQPAGV
;
A
#
# COMPACT_ATOMS: atom_id res chain seq x y z
N MET A 1 -19.42 18.51 11.85
CA MET A 1 -19.65 19.60 12.83
C MET A 1 -18.55 20.67 12.79
N LEU A 2 -17.27 20.31 12.73
CA LEU A 2 -16.15 21.28 12.71
C LEU A 2 -16.25 22.32 11.57
N ASN A 3 -16.64 21.89 10.35
CA ASN A 3 -16.88 22.81 9.21
C ASN A 3 -17.97 23.86 9.48
N LEU A 4 -19.02 23.53 10.22
CA LEU A 4 -20.10 24.49 10.56
C LEU A 4 -19.65 25.50 11.60
N VAL A 5 -18.86 25.05 12.60
CA VAL A 5 -18.27 25.94 13.61
C VAL A 5 -17.29 26.91 12.96
N PHE A 6 -16.47 26.42 12.03
CA PHE A 6 -15.55 27.24 11.27
C PHE A 6 -16.28 28.25 10.36
N LEU A 7 -17.35 27.82 9.69
CA LEU A 7 -18.21 28.71 8.91
C LEU A 7 -18.84 29.81 9.79
N ALA A 8 -19.37 29.45 10.96
CA ALA A 8 -19.94 30.41 11.89
C ALA A 8 -18.90 31.45 12.34
N PHE A 9 -17.68 31.02 12.67
CA PHE A 9 -16.55 31.90 12.99
C PHE A 9 -16.23 32.90 11.87
N LEU A 10 -16.31 32.48 10.60
CA LEU A 10 -16.08 33.34 9.44
C LEU A 10 -17.21 34.35 9.19
N LEU A 11 -18.46 33.99 9.54
CA LEU A 11 -19.63 34.82 9.31
C LEU A 11 -19.92 35.83 10.43
N VAL A 12 -19.24 35.76 11.58
CA VAL A 12 -19.40 36.74 12.66
C VAL A 12 -19.13 38.16 12.12
N PRO A 13 -20.10 39.09 12.21
CA PRO A 13 -19.90 40.47 11.79
C PRO A 13 -19.00 41.19 12.79
N ILE A 14 -17.88 41.73 12.32
CA ILE A 14 -16.92 42.45 13.16
C ILE A 14 -16.77 43.88 12.63
N PRO A 15 -17.09 44.93 13.40
CA PRO A 15 -17.13 46.30 12.86
C PRO A 15 -15.75 46.95 12.64
N ARG A 16 -14.64 46.32 13.07
CA ARG A 16 -13.28 46.90 12.97
C ARG A 16 -12.45 46.20 11.90
N GLU A 17 -11.91 46.97 10.96
CA GLU A 17 -11.04 46.51 9.86
C GLU A 17 -9.80 45.71 10.34
N LYS A 18 -9.20 46.11 11.46
CA LYS A 18 -8.04 45.38 12.02
C LYS A 18 -8.42 43.97 12.48
N LEU A 19 -9.61 43.79 13.07
CA LEU A 19 -10.08 42.49 13.50
C LEU A 19 -10.46 41.60 12.30
N HIS A 20 -10.94 42.19 11.20
CA HIS A 20 -11.12 41.44 9.96
C HIS A 20 -9.81 40.83 9.47
N ARG A 21 -8.71 41.59 9.44
CA ARG A 21 -7.41 41.06 9.02
C ARG A 21 -6.92 39.95 9.96
N ILE A 22 -7.01 40.16 11.27
CA ILE A 22 -6.63 39.15 12.28
C ILE A 22 -7.44 37.86 12.09
N ARG A 23 -8.76 37.97 11.86
CA ARG A 23 -9.61 36.80 11.59
C ARG A 23 -9.11 36.01 10.38
N HIS A 24 -8.74 36.66 9.28
CA HIS A 24 -8.22 35.94 8.10
C HIS A 24 -6.86 35.28 8.37
N TRP A 25 -5.97 35.95 9.11
CA TRP A 25 -4.68 35.39 9.52
C TRP A 25 -4.83 34.13 10.38
N ILE A 26 -5.87 34.05 11.21
CA ILE A 26 -6.19 32.87 12.02
C ILE A 26 -6.96 31.83 11.19
N ALA A 27 -7.90 32.29 10.36
CA ALA A 27 -8.76 31.42 9.56
C ALA A 27 -7.98 30.64 8.51
N ILE A 28 -6.95 31.22 7.90
CA ILE A 28 -6.17 30.53 6.87
C ILE A 28 -5.50 29.26 7.45
N PRO A 29 -4.66 29.32 8.51
CA PRO A 29 -4.08 28.13 9.14
C PRO A 29 -5.14 27.16 9.65
N LEU A 30 -6.20 27.66 10.29
CA LEU A 30 -7.25 26.81 10.85
C LEU A 30 -8.04 26.07 9.75
N GLY A 31 -8.29 26.75 8.62
CA GLY A 31 -8.91 26.16 7.44
C GLY A 31 -8.02 25.10 6.80
N PHE A 32 -6.71 25.33 6.70
CA PHE A 32 -5.77 24.31 6.24
C PHE A 32 -5.73 23.10 7.18
N ALA A 33 -5.70 23.31 8.50
CA ALA A 33 -5.72 22.23 9.48
C ALA A 33 -7.02 21.41 9.40
N LEU A 34 -8.16 22.08 9.25
CA LEU A 34 -9.46 21.43 9.09
C LEU A 34 -9.56 20.67 7.75
N PHE A 35 -9.05 21.25 6.67
CA PHE A 35 -8.95 20.57 5.38
C PHE A 35 -8.05 19.32 5.47
N TRP A 36 -6.90 19.42 6.15
CA TRP A 36 -6.01 18.28 6.36
C TRP A 36 -6.67 17.18 7.20
N HIS A 37 -7.41 17.56 8.23
CA HIS A 37 -8.18 16.63 9.09
C HIS A 37 -9.27 15.88 8.30
N ASP A 38 -9.97 16.58 7.40
CA ASP A 38 -11.08 15.99 6.63
C ASP A 38 -10.62 15.28 5.34
N THR A 39 -9.35 15.42 4.97
CA THR A 39 -8.75 14.75 3.82
C THR A 39 -8.10 13.43 4.24
N TRP A 40 -7.96 12.48 3.32
CA TRP A 40 -7.23 11.22 3.53
C TRP A 40 -5.70 11.35 3.67
N LEU A 41 -5.18 12.57 3.87
CA LEU A 41 -3.74 12.82 3.84
C LEU A 41 -3.05 12.12 5.03
N PRO A 42 -1.83 11.58 4.83
CA PRO A 42 -1.07 10.97 5.90
C PRO A 42 -0.91 11.95 7.07
N GLY A 43 -1.12 11.46 8.29
CA GLY A 43 -0.87 12.26 9.49
C GLY A 43 0.61 12.67 9.58
N PRO A 44 0.94 13.80 10.23
CA PRO A 44 2.33 14.27 10.33
C PRO A 44 3.27 13.20 10.90
N GLU A 45 2.80 12.35 11.81
CA GLU A 45 3.53 11.21 12.35
C GLU A 45 4.03 10.21 11.29
N SER A 46 3.24 9.97 10.24
CA SER A 46 3.63 9.07 9.14
C SER A 46 4.72 9.67 8.25
N ILE A 47 4.72 10.99 8.11
CA ILE A 47 5.75 11.74 7.36
C ILE A 47 7.07 11.75 8.15
N PHE A 48 7.00 11.94 9.48
CA PHE A 48 8.18 11.94 10.34
C PHE A 48 8.78 10.53 10.51
N SER A 49 7.96 9.49 10.64
CA SER A 49 8.43 8.09 10.76
C SER A 49 9.05 7.55 9.48
N GLN A 50 8.68 8.07 8.30
CA GLN A 50 9.33 7.79 7.02
C GLN A 50 10.48 8.78 6.70
N GLY A 51 10.70 9.80 7.53
CA GLY A 51 11.69 10.85 7.30
C GLY A 51 13.13 10.34 7.24
N SER A 52 13.45 9.24 7.94
CA SER A 52 14.76 8.58 7.84
C SER A 52 15.03 7.95 6.47
N GLN A 53 13.98 7.53 5.75
CA GLN A 53 14.08 6.99 4.38
C GLN A 53 14.31 8.11 3.36
N ILE A 54 13.74 9.30 3.61
CA ILE A 54 13.94 10.50 2.78
C ILE A 54 15.33 11.10 3.03
N ALA A 55 15.88 10.98 4.24
CA ALA A 55 17.24 11.43 4.57
C ALA A 55 18.34 10.68 3.79
N GLY A 56 18.04 9.52 3.20
CA GLY A 56 18.94 8.79 2.31
C GLY A 56 18.95 9.28 0.86
N PHE A 57 18.07 10.23 0.49
CA PHE A 57 18.01 10.78 -0.86
C PHE A 57 19.06 11.87 -1.07
N SER A 58 19.73 11.84 -2.23
CA SER A 58 20.65 12.91 -2.61
C SER A 58 19.89 14.21 -2.88
N ALA A 59 20.52 15.35 -2.59
CA ALA A 59 19.93 16.66 -2.89
C ALA A 59 19.57 16.82 -4.38
N SER A 60 20.33 16.19 -5.27
CA SER A 60 20.04 16.15 -6.71
C SER A 60 18.79 15.34 -7.06
N TYR A 61 18.55 14.21 -6.37
CA TYR A 61 17.34 13.41 -6.56
C TYR A 61 16.09 14.12 -6.04
N ILE A 62 16.20 14.81 -4.89
CA ILE A 62 15.12 15.65 -4.36
C ILE A 62 14.77 16.77 -5.35
N TRP A 63 15.77 17.40 -5.96
CA TRP A 63 15.56 18.44 -6.97
C TRP A 63 14.88 17.89 -8.23
N ASP A 64 15.33 16.74 -8.76
CA ASP A 64 14.69 16.08 -9.91
C ASP A 64 13.24 15.70 -9.60
N LEU A 65 12.96 15.20 -8.39
CA LEU A 65 11.60 14.94 -7.91
C LEU A 65 10.74 16.19 -7.88
N ILE A 66 11.23 17.31 -7.33
CA ILE A 66 10.48 18.57 -7.28
C ILE A 66 10.13 19.06 -8.70
N VAL A 67 11.11 19.05 -9.61
CA VAL A 67 10.90 19.48 -11.00
C VAL A 67 9.91 18.57 -11.72
N ARG A 68 9.99 17.26 -11.52
CA ARG A 68 9.05 16.28 -12.10
C ARG A 68 7.66 16.34 -11.47
N PHE A 69 7.57 16.72 -10.20
CA PHE A 69 6.30 16.88 -9.49
C PHE A 69 5.50 18.08 -10.03
N ILE A 70 6.18 19.14 -10.46
CA ILE A 70 5.54 20.32 -11.06
C ILE A 70 5.10 19.99 -12.49
N ASN A 71 3.84 19.58 -12.64
CA ASN A 71 3.22 19.45 -13.95
C ASN A 71 2.76 20.83 -14.46
N TRP A 72 3.41 21.34 -15.50
CA TRP A 72 3.08 22.64 -16.11
C TRP A 72 1.62 22.73 -16.61
N SER A 73 0.99 21.61 -16.96
CA SER A 73 -0.43 21.60 -17.31
C SER A 73 -1.33 21.88 -16.11
N MET A 74 -0.98 21.37 -14.91
CA MET A 74 -1.70 21.69 -13.67
C MET A 74 -1.50 23.15 -13.26
N VAL A 75 -0.29 23.70 -13.45
CA VAL A 75 -0.01 25.13 -13.21
C VAL A 75 -0.87 25.99 -14.13
N GLY A 76 -0.94 25.63 -15.42
CA GLY A 76 -1.80 26.31 -16.39
C GLY A 76 -3.29 26.21 -16.01
N ALA A 77 -3.76 25.02 -15.64
CA ALA A 77 -5.15 24.81 -15.21
C ALA A 77 -5.48 25.62 -13.94
N PHE A 78 -4.58 25.65 -12.96
CA PHE A 78 -4.71 26.48 -11.77
C PHE A 78 -4.80 27.97 -12.12
N PHE A 79 -3.96 28.44 -13.05
CA PHE A 79 -4.01 29.82 -13.52
C PHE A 79 -5.36 30.14 -14.18
N VAL A 80 -5.85 29.27 -15.07
CA VAL A 80 -7.16 29.43 -15.71
C VAL A 80 -8.29 29.45 -14.68
N LEU A 81 -8.28 28.54 -13.70
CA LEU A 81 -9.26 28.52 -12.62
C LEU A 81 -9.21 29.78 -11.76
N LEU A 82 -8.01 30.31 -11.49
CA LEU A 82 -7.83 31.55 -10.74
C LEU A 82 -8.41 32.75 -11.51
N VAL A 83 -8.17 32.84 -12.83
CA VAL A 83 -8.75 33.89 -13.68
C VAL A 83 -10.27 33.78 -13.73
N LEU A 84 -10.81 32.57 -13.94
CA LEU A 84 -12.25 32.31 -13.91
C LEU A 84 -12.86 32.70 -12.57
N TRP A 85 -12.21 32.33 -11.46
CA TRP A 85 -12.65 32.69 -10.12
C TRP A 85 -12.68 34.20 -9.92
N LEU A 86 -11.62 34.92 -10.33
CA LEU A 86 -11.58 36.38 -10.27
C LEU A 86 -12.72 37.00 -11.07
N PHE A 87 -13.01 36.49 -12.28
CA PHE A 87 -14.11 36.97 -13.10
C PHE A 87 -15.47 36.72 -12.43
N ILE A 88 -15.75 35.49 -12.00
CA ILE A 88 -17.03 35.10 -11.37
C ILE A 88 -17.27 35.87 -10.06
N SER A 89 -16.22 36.12 -9.28
CA SER A 89 -16.30 36.83 -8.01
C SER A 89 -16.79 38.28 -8.13
N GLN A 90 -16.73 38.87 -9.33
CA GLN A 90 -17.28 40.21 -9.61
C GLN A 90 -18.81 40.21 -9.73
N TRP A 91 -19.41 39.09 -10.15
CA TRP A 91 -20.85 38.97 -10.42
C TRP A 91 -21.59 38.28 -9.28
N LEU A 92 -20.95 37.29 -8.66
CA LEU A 92 -21.53 36.44 -7.64
C LEU A 92 -20.74 36.54 -6.33
N ARG A 93 -21.46 36.75 -5.22
CA ARG A 93 -20.86 36.60 -3.88
C ARG A 93 -20.68 35.11 -3.57
N VAL A 94 -19.54 34.56 -3.95
CA VAL A 94 -19.17 33.14 -3.76
C VAL A 94 -19.41 32.67 -2.32
N THR A 95 -19.17 33.51 -1.32
CA THR A 95 -19.42 33.21 0.10
C THR A 95 -20.86 32.80 0.37
N VAL A 96 -21.85 33.39 -0.30
CA VAL A 96 -23.27 33.06 -0.11
C VAL A 96 -23.54 31.63 -0.59
N PHE A 97 -23.03 31.28 -1.76
CA PHE A 97 -23.19 29.94 -2.33
C PHE A 97 -22.47 28.88 -1.50
N VAL A 98 -21.22 29.12 -1.10
CA VAL A 98 -20.46 28.18 -0.26
C VAL A 98 -21.14 27.97 1.09
N SER A 99 -21.61 29.05 1.72
CA SER A 99 -22.34 28.98 3.00
C SER A 99 -23.64 28.18 2.85
N ALA A 100 -24.40 28.42 1.79
CA ALA A 100 -25.62 27.68 1.49
C ALA A 100 -25.35 26.19 1.23
N MET A 101 -24.29 25.85 0.50
CA MET A 101 -23.89 24.46 0.25
C MET A 101 -23.45 23.73 1.53
N VAL A 102 -22.66 24.38 2.39
CA VAL A 102 -22.23 23.78 3.67
C VAL A 102 -23.42 23.56 4.61
N VAL A 103 -24.36 24.51 4.68
CA VAL A 103 -25.61 24.35 5.44
C VAL A 103 -26.47 23.25 4.83
N TRP A 104 -26.61 23.20 3.51
CA TRP A 104 -27.34 22.15 2.81
C TRP A 104 -26.77 20.75 3.09
N LEU A 105 -25.45 20.58 2.98
CA LEU A 105 -24.77 19.32 3.30
C LEU A 105 -24.95 18.88 4.75
N ALA A 106 -25.12 19.82 5.68
CA ALA A 106 -25.39 19.51 7.08
C ALA A 106 -26.85 19.11 7.33
N VAL A 107 -27.80 19.68 6.58
CA VAL A 107 -29.24 19.47 6.78
C VAL A 107 -29.77 18.30 5.92
N SER A 108 -29.17 18.04 4.76
CA SER A 108 -29.65 17.02 3.82
C SER A 108 -29.80 15.60 4.39
N PRO A 109 -29.00 15.12 5.37
CA PRO A 109 -29.20 13.81 5.97
C PRO A 109 -30.39 13.75 6.94
N LEU A 110 -30.90 14.92 7.38
CA LEU A 110 -32.02 15.05 8.32
C LEU A 110 -33.37 15.16 7.60
N LEU A 111 -33.36 15.36 6.29
CA LEU A 111 -34.55 15.45 5.46
C LEU A 111 -34.86 14.07 4.87
N PRO A 112 -36.14 13.68 4.78
CA PRO A 112 -36.52 12.44 4.09
C PRO A 112 -36.08 12.53 2.62
N ALA A 113 -35.50 11.46 2.09
CA ALA A 113 -35.01 11.45 0.71
C ALA A 113 -36.17 11.65 -0.28
N PHE A 114 -36.19 12.79 -0.97
CA PHE A 114 -37.14 13.06 -2.05
C PHE A 114 -36.47 12.71 -3.39
N THR A 115 -36.91 11.62 -4.03
CA THR A 115 -36.46 11.25 -5.38
C THR A 115 -37.19 12.09 -6.42
N LEU A 116 -36.58 13.20 -6.83
CA LEU A 116 -37.10 14.10 -7.87
C LEU A 116 -36.82 13.62 -9.31
N TRP A 117 -36.16 12.47 -9.48
CA TRP A 117 -35.84 11.87 -10.76
C TRP A 117 -36.27 10.40 -10.76
N PRO A 118 -36.88 9.87 -11.85
CA PRO A 118 -37.12 8.44 -11.97
C PRO A 118 -35.80 7.70 -11.78
N SER A 119 -35.80 6.75 -10.85
CA SER A 119 -34.64 5.98 -10.42
C SER A 119 -33.92 5.34 -11.60
N GLY A 120 -32.79 5.95 -11.95
CA GLY A 120 -31.91 5.48 -13.00
C GLY A 120 -30.49 5.99 -12.84
N GLN A 121 -30.02 6.28 -11.62
CA GLN A 121 -28.60 6.17 -11.22
C GLN A 121 -28.41 6.60 -9.76
N PRO A 122 -27.74 5.81 -8.91
CA PRO A 122 -27.24 6.32 -7.64
C PRO A 122 -26.03 7.24 -7.91
N THR A 123 -26.22 8.55 -7.78
CA THR A 123 -25.10 9.49 -7.61
C THR A 123 -24.62 9.43 -6.17
N THR A 124 -23.74 8.47 -5.87
CA THR A 124 -22.79 8.60 -4.77
C THR A 124 -21.79 9.67 -5.16
N ALA A 125 -21.73 10.74 -4.38
CA ALA A 125 -20.62 11.69 -4.41
C ALA A 125 -19.29 10.92 -4.31
N ALA A 126 -18.33 11.33 -5.13
CA ALA A 126 -17.01 10.75 -5.24
C ALA A 126 -16.29 10.70 -3.88
N ALA A 127 -16.34 9.53 -3.23
CA ALA A 127 -15.18 8.96 -2.58
C ALA A 127 -14.50 8.09 -3.62
N THR A 128 -13.31 8.49 -4.07
CA THR A 128 -12.45 7.69 -4.94
C THR A 128 -11.88 6.54 -4.11
N THR A 129 -12.69 5.53 -3.81
CA THR A 129 -12.19 4.16 -3.68
C THR A 129 -12.16 3.60 -5.09
N ALA A 130 -10.99 3.18 -5.55
CA ALA A 130 -10.81 2.52 -6.83
C ALA A 130 -11.76 1.31 -6.89
N GLN A 131 -12.82 1.45 -7.69
CA GLN A 131 -13.74 0.39 -8.02
C GLN A 131 -13.04 -0.47 -9.08
N ALA A 132 -12.52 -1.61 -8.64
CA ALA A 132 -12.11 -2.67 -9.55
C ALA A 132 -13.31 -3.05 -10.41
N ASN A 133 -13.12 -3.06 -11.74
CA ASN A 133 -14.08 -3.54 -12.70
C ASN A 133 -14.41 -5.01 -12.44
N THR A 134 -15.44 -5.29 -11.66
CA THR A 134 -16.18 -6.56 -11.75
C THR A 134 -17.17 -6.43 -12.89
N GLY A 135 -16.67 -6.69 -14.10
CA GLY A 135 -17.49 -6.98 -15.26
C GLY A 135 -18.43 -8.14 -14.92
N ALA A 136 -19.72 -7.90 -15.15
CA ALA A 136 -20.80 -8.82 -14.91
C ALA A 136 -20.61 -10.14 -15.69
N ASN A 137 -20.30 -11.21 -14.97
CA ASN A 137 -20.90 -12.51 -15.23
C ASN A 137 -21.89 -12.77 -14.09
N ALA A 138 -23.15 -12.56 -14.40
CA ALA A 138 -24.27 -12.94 -13.56
C ALA A 138 -24.25 -14.44 -13.25
N ALA A 139 -24.71 -14.78 -12.04
CA ALA A 139 -25.48 -15.98 -11.75
C ALA A 139 -25.05 -17.27 -12.49
N ALA A 140 -23.95 -17.88 -12.05
CA ALA A 140 -23.73 -19.32 -12.23
C ALA A 140 -22.77 -19.82 -11.14
N GLY A 141 -23.30 -20.61 -10.21
CA GLY A 141 -22.53 -21.31 -9.19
C GLY A 141 -22.45 -20.55 -7.86
N ALA A 142 -23.48 -20.60 -7.02
CA ALA A 142 -23.52 -21.63 -5.97
C ALA A 142 -22.84 -22.97 -6.35
N ALA A 143 -21.56 -22.90 -6.69
CA ALA A 143 -20.68 -24.03 -6.58
C ALA A 143 -20.08 -23.86 -5.19
N SER A 144 -20.59 -24.68 -4.26
CA SER A 144 -19.77 -25.22 -3.20
C SER A 144 -18.44 -25.65 -3.83
N SER A 145 -17.47 -24.74 -3.89
CA SER A 145 -16.08 -25.15 -3.98
C SER A 145 -15.89 -26.07 -2.77
N PRO A 146 -15.44 -27.32 -2.96
CA PRO A 146 -15.15 -28.17 -1.81
C PRO A 146 -14.30 -27.35 -0.88
N ALA A 147 -14.63 -27.33 0.42
CA ALA A 147 -13.85 -26.63 1.40
C ALA A 147 -12.37 -26.99 1.21
N ASN A 148 -11.60 -26.10 0.57
CA ASN A 148 -10.16 -26.14 0.68
C ASN A 148 -9.93 -25.88 2.16
N SER A 149 -9.57 -26.92 2.90
CA SER A 149 -9.32 -26.91 4.34
C SER A 149 -8.34 -25.81 4.78
N ASP A 150 -7.62 -25.24 3.83
CA ASP A 150 -6.54 -24.30 4.01
C ASP A 150 -7.01 -22.85 4.19
N ILE A 151 -8.18 -22.46 3.66
CA ILE A 151 -8.70 -21.10 3.76
C ILE A 151 -9.95 -21.09 4.64
N PRO A 152 -9.98 -20.33 5.75
CA PRO A 152 -11.16 -20.26 6.59
C PRO A 152 -12.40 -19.78 5.80
N PRO A 153 -13.59 -20.35 6.07
CA PRO A 153 -14.81 -20.03 5.33
C PRO A 153 -15.22 -18.57 5.50
N GLN A 154 -15.80 -17.99 4.44
CA GLN A 154 -16.29 -16.61 4.39
C GLN A 154 -17.81 -16.60 4.20
N THR A 155 -18.56 -17.15 5.15
CA THR A 155 -20.03 -17.26 5.08
C THR A 155 -20.77 -16.07 5.68
N GLU A 156 -20.10 -15.31 6.54
CA GLU A 156 -20.70 -14.18 7.27
C GLU A 156 -20.77 -12.90 6.43
N PRO A 157 -21.73 -11.99 6.68
CA PRO A 157 -21.79 -10.69 6.03
C PRO A 157 -20.50 -9.89 6.25
N PRO A 158 -20.03 -9.08 5.27
CA PRO A 158 -18.76 -8.37 5.33
C PRO A 158 -18.81 -7.10 6.20
N THR A 159 -19.14 -7.27 7.49
CA THR A 159 -19.06 -6.21 8.50
C THR A 159 -17.64 -6.12 9.07
N SER A 160 -17.24 -4.96 9.61
CA SER A 160 -15.90 -4.79 10.21
C SER A 160 -15.60 -5.81 11.31
N ALA A 161 -16.60 -6.18 12.11
CA ALA A 161 -16.48 -7.20 13.14
C ALA A 161 -16.21 -8.59 12.53
N ASN A 162 -16.98 -8.97 11.51
CA ASN A 162 -16.83 -10.27 10.84
C ASN A 162 -15.50 -10.38 10.08
N LEU A 163 -15.05 -9.32 9.43
CA LEU A 163 -13.75 -9.29 8.74
C LEU A 163 -12.59 -9.41 9.73
N THR A 164 -12.68 -8.72 10.88
CA THR A 164 -11.68 -8.84 11.96
C THR A 164 -11.63 -10.26 12.51
N ASN A 165 -12.80 -10.87 12.76
CA ASN A 165 -12.90 -12.23 13.24
C ASN A 165 -12.34 -13.23 12.24
N TRP A 166 -12.66 -13.07 10.95
CA TRP A 166 -12.12 -13.92 9.89
C TRP A 166 -10.59 -13.80 9.78
N LEU A 167 -10.04 -12.58 9.85
CA LEU A 167 -8.59 -12.37 9.82
C LEU A 167 -7.88 -13.02 11.02
N ASN A 168 -8.49 -12.93 12.22
CA ASN A 168 -7.97 -13.60 13.41
C ASN A 168 -8.00 -15.13 13.25
N ALA A 169 -9.08 -15.68 12.69
CA ALA A 169 -9.19 -17.11 12.40
C ALA A 169 -8.16 -17.56 11.35
N PHE A 170 -7.90 -16.74 10.33
CA PHE A 170 -6.85 -16.97 9.34
C PHE A 170 -5.48 -17.07 10.00
N TYR A 171 -5.09 -16.11 10.84
CA TYR A 171 -3.80 -16.19 11.54
C TYR A 171 -3.71 -17.38 12.49
N ALA A 172 -4.80 -17.75 13.17
CA ALA A 172 -4.84 -18.92 14.04
C ALA A 172 -4.70 -20.24 13.27
N ALA A 173 -5.17 -20.30 12.03
CA ALA A 173 -4.97 -21.43 11.12
C ALA A 173 -3.52 -21.47 10.61
N GLU A 174 -3.00 -20.35 10.10
CA GLU A 174 -1.65 -20.24 9.54
C GLU A 174 -0.56 -20.56 10.56
N GLN A 175 -0.73 -20.18 11.83
CA GLN A 175 0.23 -20.51 12.91
C GLN A 175 0.47 -22.02 13.09
N LYS A 176 -0.44 -22.87 12.61
CA LYS A 176 -0.33 -24.34 12.71
C LYS A 176 0.34 -24.95 11.47
N ARG A 177 0.53 -24.17 10.40
CA ARG A 177 1.04 -24.67 9.12
C ARG A 177 2.56 -24.63 9.10
N LYS A 178 3.15 -25.74 8.68
CA LYS A 178 4.60 -25.90 8.51
C LYS A 178 4.88 -26.83 7.34
N THR A 179 5.98 -26.57 6.65
CA THR A 179 6.54 -27.49 5.65
C THR A 179 7.59 -28.36 6.35
N PRO A 180 7.30 -29.65 6.61
CA PRO A 180 8.26 -30.52 7.27
C PRO A 180 9.43 -30.82 6.33
N PHE A 181 10.65 -30.56 6.79
CA PHE A 181 11.87 -31.05 6.15
C PHE A 181 12.27 -32.38 6.82
N PRO A 182 12.87 -33.34 6.08
CA PRO A 182 13.40 -34.55 6.68
C PRO A 182 14.60 -34.21 7.58
N ASP A 183 14.90 -35.08 8.55
CA ASP A 183 16.08 -34.91 9.40
C ASP A 183 17.39 -35.16 8.64
N GLN A 184 17.35 -35.99 7.60
CA GLN A 184 18.47 -36.32 6.72
C GLN A 184 18.00 -36.70 5.32
N LEU A 185 18.85 -36.47 4.32
CA LEU A 185 18.60 -36.94 2.96
C LEU A 185 18.87 -38.46 2.87
N PRO A 186 18.15 -39.19 1.99
CA PRO A 186 18.46 -40.58 1.70
C PRO A 186 19.83 -40.70 1.02
N ALA A 187 20.50 -41.84 1.17
CA ALA A 187 21.87 -42.04 0.70
C ALA A 187 22.03 -41.94 -0.83
N ASP A 188 20.95 -42.15 -1.58
CA ASP A 188 20.88 -42.05 -3.04
C ASP A 188 20.37 -40.69 -3.54
N ALA A 189 20.19 -39.71 -2.64
CA ALA A 189 19.80 -38.35 -3.02
C ALA A 189 20.80 -37.75 -4.01
N GLN A 190 20.28 -37.16 -5.08
CA GLN A 190 21.09 -36.49 -6.09
C GLN A 190 21.28 -35.01 -5.72
N PRO A 191 22.51 -34.47 -5.78
CA PRO A 191 22.74 -33.05 -5.58
C PRO A 191 22.05 -32.20 -6.66
N PHE A 192 21.58 -31.03 -6.26
CA PHE A 192 21.10 -29.99 -7.17
C PHE A 192 21.26 -28.61 -6.52
N ASP A 193 21.27 -27.57 -7.34
CA ASP A 193 21.31 -26.19 -6.88
C ASP A 193 19.91 -25.57 -6.85
N LEU A 194 19.62 -24.79 -5.80
CA LEU A 194 18.41 -23.99 -5.69
C LEU A 194 18.77 -22.51 -5.86
N LEU A 195 18.24 -21.88 -6.92
CA LEU A 195 18.32 -20.45 -7.12
C LEU A 195 16.94 -19.80 -6.93
N VAL A 196 16.83 -18.91 -5.95
CA VAL A 196 15.61 -18.13 -5.70
C VAL A 196 15.83 -16.69 -6.18
N ILE A 197 15.12 -16.29 -7.24
CA ILE A 197 15.21 -14.94 -7.81
C ILE A 197 14.06 -14.09 -7.25
N ASN A 198 14.37 -13.22 -6.29
CA ASN A 198 13.41 -12.29 -5.69
C ASN A 198 13.43 -10.93 -6.41
N ILE A 199 12.36 -10.61 -7.15
CA ILE A 199 12.30 -9.43 -8.02
C ILE A 199 11.45 -8.34 -7.36
N CYS A 200 12.03 -7.15 -7.22
CA CYS A 200 11.32 -5.97 -6.71
C CYS A 200 10.41 -5.37 -7.79
N SER A 201 9.25 -4.85 -7.40
CA SER A 201 8.32 -4.09 -8.25
C SER A 201 7.88 -4.82 -9.53
N LEU A 202 7.44 -6.08 -9.39
CA LEU A 202 6.90 -6.87 -10.50
C LEU A 202 5.60 -7.57 -10.07
N SER A 203 4.47 -7.15 -10.62
CA SER A 203 3.17 -7.81 -10.50
C SER A 203 2.57 -8.14 -11.87
N TRP A 204 1.55 -9.01 -11.91
CA TRP A 204 0.79 -9.26 -13.14
C TRP A 204 0.19 -7.99 -13.74
N SER A 205 -0.26 -7.05 -12.90
CA SER A 205 -0.78 -5.76 -13.35
C SER A 205 0.30 -4.92 -14.06
N ASP A 206 1.54 -4.95 -13.57
CA ASP A 206 2.63 -4.20 -14.21
C ASP A 206 2.99 -4.80 -15.57
N ILE A 207 3.02 -6.13 -15.66
CA ILE A 207 3.30 -6.85 -16.91
C ILE A 207 2.22 -6.56 -17.95
N GLU A 208 0.95 -6.50 -17.55
CA GLU A 208 -0.17 -6.15 -18.42
C GLU A 208 -0.06 -4.71 -18.94
N VAL A 209 0.13 -3.73 -18.05
CA VAL A 209 0.24 -2.31 -18.41
C VAL A 209 1.47 -2.06 -19.30
N ALA A 210 2.57 -2.78 -19.08
CA ALA A 210 3.76 -2.72 -19.91
C ALA A 210 3.62 -3.43 -21.27
N GLY A 211 2.53 -4.17 -21.51
CA GLY A 211 2.33 -4.94 -22.74
C GLY A 211 3.25 -6.16 -22.87
N LEU A 212 3.68 -6.75 -21.75
CA LEU A 212 4.67 -7.84 -21.69
C LEU A 212 4.05 -9.21 -21.36
N MET A 213 2.73 -9.37 -21.47
CA MET A 213 2.04 -10.63 -21.17
C MET A 213 2.47 -11.78 -22.10
N ASP A 214 2.82 -11.48 -23.35
CA ASP A 214 3.26 -12.47 -24.34
C ASP A 214 4.78 -12.64 -24.44
N HIS A 215 5.53 -12.03 -23.53
CA HIS A 215 7.00 -12.12 -23.52
C HIS A 215 7.46 -13.59 -23.40
N PRO A 216 8.45 -14.07 -24.19
CA PRO A 216 8.83 -15.49 -24.24
C PRO A 216 9.24 -16.11 -22.90
N LEU A 217 9.75 -15.30 -21.97
CA LEU A 217 10.11 -15.72 -20.61
C LEU A 217 9.03 -16.59 -19.96
N TRP A 218 7.76 -16.18 -20.07
CA TRP A 218 6.65 -16.87 -19.41
C TRP A 218 6.38 -18.29 -19.95
N LYS A 219 6.87 -18.58 -21.15
CA LYS A 219 6.70 -19.88 -21.83
C LYS A 219 7.79 -20.88 -21.46
N HIS A 220 8.84 -20.44 -20.75
CA HIS A 220 9.97 -21.29 -20.36
C HIS A 220 9.86 -21.84 -18.93
N PHE A 221 8.87 -21.41 -18.15
CA PHE A 221 8.64 -21.94 -16.82
C PHE A 221 7.87 -23.26 -16.88
N ASP A 222 8.31 -24.26 -16.11
CA ASP A 222 7.57 -25.50 -15.92
C ASP A 222 6.28 -25.28 -15.09
N ILE A 223 6.32 -24.35 -14.12
CA ILE A 223 5.21 -24.03 -13.22
C ILE A 223 5.05 -22.51 -13.13
N VAL A 224 3.82 -22.02 -13.37
CA VAL A 224 3.48 -20.59 -13.27
C VAL A 224 2.28 -20.39 -12.34
N PHE A 225 2.48 -19.68 -11.24
CA PHE A 225 1.42 -19.32 -10.32
C PHE A 225 0.67 -18.07 -10.80
N LYS A 226 -0.61 -18.22 -11.13
CA LYS A 226 -1.46 -17.10 -11.59
C LYS A 226 -2.09 -16.29 -10.45
N ASN A 227 -2.22 -16.89 -9.27
CA ASN A 227 -2.81 -16.27 -8.08
C ASN A 227 -1.86 -16.34 -6.88
N PHE A 228 -0.57 -16.05 -7.11
CA PHE A 228 0.40 -15.91 -6.02
C PHE A 228 0.26 -14.54 -5.37
N ASN A 229 0.21 -14.49 -4.04
CA ASN A 229 0.09 -13.25 -3.27
C ASN A 229 1.39 -13.01 -2.48
N SER A 230 2.00 -11.84 -2.65
CA SER A 230 3.18 -11.43 -1.86
C SER A 230 2.84 -11.13 -0.39
N ALA A 231 1.55 -10.95 -0.06
CA ALA A 231 1.02 -10.57 1.24
C ALA A 231 1.49 -9.21 1.78
N THR A 232 2.28 -8.46 1.00
CA THR A 232 2.77 -7.12 1.32
C THR A 232 3.31 -6.44 0.06
N SER A 233 3.30 -5.11 0.05
CA SER A 233 3.84 -4.26 -1.01
C SER A 233 5.18 -3.61 -0.66
N TYR A 234 5.76 -3.92 0.51
CA TYR A 234 7.06 -3.40 0.92
C TYR A 234 8.17 -4.44 0.73
N SER A 235 9.30 -4.01 0.15
CA SER A 235 10.40 -4.91 -0.25
C SER A 235 10.99 -5.70 0.93
N GLY A 236 11.27 -5.02 2.04
CA GLY A 236 11.81 -5.64 3.26
C GLY A 236 10.89 -6.75 3.81
N PRO A 237 9.64 -6.43 4.17
CA PRO A 237 8.64 -7.41 4.57
C PRO A 237 8.45 -8.56 3.57
N ALA A 238 8.44 -8.29 2.26
CA ALA A 238 8.29 -9.33 1.25
C ALA A 238 9.44 -10.34 1.29
N ALA A 239 10.67 -9.84 1.38
CA ALA A 239 11.85 -10.69 1.46
C ALA A 239 11.89 -11.50 2.76
N VAL A 240 11.53 -10.92 3.92
CA VAL A 240 11.48 -11.67 5.18
C VAL A 240 10.39 -12.75 5.14
N ARG A 241 9.23 -12.48 4.52
CA ARG A 241 8.18 -13.50 4.32
C ARG A 241 8.68 -14.67 3.47
N LEU A 242 9.41 -14.38 2.39
CA LEU A 242 10.04 -15.40 1.55
C LEU A 242 11.07 -16.22 2.33
N LEU A 243 11.95 -15.57 3.10
CA LEU A 243 12.96 -16.27 3.91
C LEU A 243 12.33 -17.14 5.00
N ARG A 244 11.11 -16.82 5.44
CA ARG A 244 10.31 -17.57 6.41
C ARG A 244 9.24 -18.48 5.78
N ALA A 245 9.42 -18.87 4.51
CA ALA A 245 8.41 -19.61 3.74
C ALA A 245 8.08 -21.03 4.24
N SER A 246 8.83 -21.58 5.20
CA SER A 246 8.57 -22.94 5.72
C SER A 246 7.44 -22.98 6.76
N CYS A 247 6.84 -21.84 7.10
CA CYS A 247 5.71 -21.74 8.02
C CYS A 247 4.58 -20.90 7.42
N GLY A 248 3.39 -21.01 7.99
CA GLY A 248 2.24 -20.20 7.57
C GLY A 248 2.43 -18.70 7.77
N GLN A 249 1.57 -17.93 7.10
CA GLN A 249 1.63 -16.48 7.02
C GLN A 249 1.50 -15.80 8.39
N LEU A 250 2.50 -14.98 8.73
CA LEU A 250 2.51 -14.14 9.93
C LEU A 250 1.80 -12.79 9.71
N SER A 251 1.30 -12.20 10.80
CA SER A 251 0.94 -10.78 10.82
C SER A 251 2.19 -9.91 10.59
N HIS A 252 2.00 -8.64 10.17
CA HIS A 252 3.13 -7.73 9.95
C HIS A 252 3.98 -7.53 11.22
N THR A 253 3.34 -7.32 12.37
CA THR A 253 4.02 -7.17 13.66
C THR A 253 4.85 -8.40 14.02
N ASN A 254 4.33 -9.61 13.78
CA ASN A 254 5.04 -10.85 14.11
C ASN A 254 6.18 -11.17 13.15
N LEU A 255 6.23 -10.53 11.97
CA LEU A 255 7.34 -10.67 11.03
C LEU A 255 8.69 -10.22 11.64
N TYR A 256 8.64 -9.24 12.53
CA TYR A 256 9.80 -8.68 13.21
C TYR A 256 10.06 -9.28 14.59
N GLN A 257 9.26 -10.26 14.99
CA GLN A 257 9.53 -11.09 16.17
C GLN A 257 10.31 -12.34 15.78
N PRO A 258 11.06 -12.97 16.70
CA PRO A 258 11.69 -14.26 16.45
C PRO A 258 10.65 -15.32 16.06
N SER A 259 10.95 -16.08 15.01
CA SER A 259 10.18 -17.28 14.64
C SER A 259 10.93 -18.57 14.99
N GLY A 260 10.25 -19.70 14.92
CA GLY A 260 10.86 -21.02 15.09
C GLY A 260 11.96 -21.26 14.06
N ALA A 261 13.03 -21.95 14.44
CA ALA A 261 14.18 -22.23 13.56
C ALA A 261 13.79 -23.09 12.33
N ASP A 262 12.67 -23.78 12.39
CA ASP A 262 12.07 -24.56 11.32
C ASP A 262 11.28 -23.73 10.30
N CYS A 263 11.05 -22.44 10.57
CA CYS A 263 10.35 -21.55 9.64
C CYS A 263 11.28 -20.95 8.58
N TYR A 264 12.60 -20.94 8.81
CA TYR A 264 13.57 -20.32 7.90
C TYR A 264 13.97 -21.29 6.78
N LEU A 265 13.53 -21.01 5.55
CA LEU A 265 13.71 -21.87 4.39
C LEU A 265 15.18 -22.27 4.18
N PHE A 266 16.06 -21.28 4.16
CA PHE A 266 17.46 -21.52 3.88
C PHE A 266 18.19 -22.20 5.05
N GLU A 267 17.80 -21.97 6.31
CA GLU A 267 18.36 -22.72 7.44
C GLU A 267 17.96 -24.20 7.36
N ASN A 268 16.73 -24.51 6.94
CA ASN A 268 16.30 -25.89 6.74
C ASN A 268 17.09 -26.58 5.62
N LEU A 269 17.34 -25.87 4.52
CA LEU A 269 18.20 -26.37 3.44
C LEU A 269 19.65 -26.57 3.89
N ALA A 270 20.20 -25.64 4.68
CA ALA A 270 21.57 -25.76 5.20
C ALA A 270 21.76 -26.98 6.10
N LYS A 271 20.76 -27.33 6.92
CA LYS A 271 20.77 -28.58 7.73
C LYS A 271 20.83 -29.85 6.87
N LEU A 272 20.38 -29.77 5.61
CA LEU A 272 20.41 -30.86 4.63
C LEU A 272 21.64 -30.81 3.70
N GLY A 273 22.60 -29.93 3.98
CA GLY A 273 23.87 -29.86 3.25
C GLY A 273 23.92 -28.86 2.09
N PHE A 274 22.90 -28.00 1.94
CA PHE A 274 22.93 -26.94 0.92
C PHE A 274 23.79 -25.76 1.39
N ASN A 275 24.73 -25.32 0.53
CA ASN A 275 25.50 -24.11 0.78
C ASN A 275 24.66 -22.85 0.54
N GLN A 276 24.61 -21.95 1.52
CA GLN A 276 23.87 -20.69 1.40
C GLN A 276 24.74 -19.61 0.72
N GLN A 277 24.15 -18.90 -0.24
CA GLN A 277 24.79 -17.78 -0.95
C GLN A 277 23.80 -16.63 -1.11
N LEU A 278 24.22 -15.38 -0.87
CA LEU A 278 23.39 -14.19 -1.09
C LEU A 278 23.97 -13.38 -2.24
N MET A 279 23.14 -13.03 -3.22
CA MET A 279 23.51 -12.10 -4.27
C MET A 279 22.43 -11.03 -4.39
N LEU A 280 22.86 -9.77 -4.44
CA LEU A 280 21.99 -8.62 -4.63
C LEU A 280 22.44 -7.85 -5.88
N GLY A 281 21.48 -7.40 -6.69
CA GLY A 281 21.73 -6.46 -7.78
C GLY A 281 21.96 -5.01 -7.32
N HIS A 282 22.14 -4.78 -6.01
CA HIS A 282 22.31 -3.48 -5.36
C HIS A 282 23.01 -3.63 -4.00
N ASN A 283 23.44 -2.53 -3.37
CA ASN A 283 24.16 -2.55 -2.09
C ASN A 283 23.31 -2.88 -0.83
N GLY A 284 21.97 -2.84 -0.94
CA GLY A 284 21.06 -3.21 0.15
C GLY A 284 20.99 -2.23 1.31
N LEU A 285 21.53 -1.01 1.17
CA LEU A 285 21.54 0.00 2.24
C LEU A 285 20.21 0.76 2.38
N PHE A 286 19.52 0.99 1.26
CA PHE A 286 18.26 1.74 1.27
C PHE A 286 17.18 0.99 2.06
N GLY A 287 16.48 1.71 2.95
CA GLY A 287 15.46 1.13 3.83
C GLY A 287 16.00 0.07 4.79
N ASP A 288 17.31 0.05 5.05
CA ASP A 288 17.98 -0.96 5.87
C ASP A 288 17.74 -2.41 5.39
N PHE A 289 17.49 -2.60 4.08
CA PHE A 289 17.07 -3.88 3.51
C PHE A 289 18.00 -5.05 3.87
N LEU A 290 19.32 -4.89 3.69
CA LEU A 290 20.29 -5.94 4.02
C LEU A 290 20.31 -6.25 5.53
N LYS A 291 20.09 -5.26 6.38
CA LYS A 291 19.96 -5.48 7.84
C LYS A 291 18.71 -6.29 8.15
N GLU A 292 17.58 -6.00 7.50
CA GLU A 292 16.35 -6.77 7.67
C GLU A 292 16.52 -8.24 7.23
N LEU A 293 17.18 -8.49 6.09
CA LEU A 293 17.46 -9.86 5.63
C LEU A 293 18.28 -10.65 6.65
N ARG A 294 19.32 -10.02 7.22
CA ARG A 294 20.20 -10.64 8.20
C ARG A 294 19.50 -10.89 9.53
N PHE A 295 18.78 -9.89 10.05
CA PHE A 295 18.17 -9.97 11.38
C PHE A 295 16.86 -10.77 11.38
N ALA A 296 15.91 -10.39 10.52
CA ALA A 296 14.57 -10.98 10.51
C ALA A 296 14.49 -12.23 9.63
N GLY A 297 15.29 -12.30 8.56
CA GLY A 297 15.38 -13.44 7.66
C GLY A 297 16.44 -14.49 8.02
N ARG A 298 17.32 -14.19 9.00
CA ARG A 298 18.45 -15.03 9.42
C ARG A 298 19.36 -15.50 8.29
N TYR A 299 19.55 -14.66 7.29
CA TYR A 299 20.51 -14.95 6.24
C TYR A 299 21.90 -14.47 6.66
N ALA A 300 22.83 -15.39 6.90
CA ALA A 300 24.24 -15.09 7.09
C ALA A 300 24.98 -15.24 5.75
N GLU A 301 25.67 -14.19 5.34
CA GLU A 301 26.50 -14.22 4.14
C GLU A 301 27.80 -14.99 4.45
N SER A 302 28.20 -15.93 3.59
CA SER A 302 29.57 -16.46 3.62
C SER A 302 30.53 -15.31 3.26
N ALA A 303 31.65 -15.21 3.97
CA ALA A 303 32.58 -14.08 4.01
C ALA A 303 33.19 -13.66 2.65
N ASP A 304 32.39 -13.06 1.77
CA ASP A 304 32.86 -12.50 0.49
C ASP A 304 32.28 -11.09 0.26
N GLY A 305 32.50 -10.22 1.26
CA GLY A 305 32.76 -8.77 1.16
C GLY A 305 31.68 -7.81 0.58
N PRO A 306 31.39 -6.67 1.23
CA PRO A 306 30.45 -5.65 0.72
C PRO A 306 30.93 -4.86 -0.51
N ASP A 307 32.13 -5.14 -1.03
CA ASP A 307 32.79 -4.38 -2.10
C ASP A 307 32.78 -5.08 -3.47
N ARG A 308 32.02 -6.16 -3.68
CA ARG A 308 31.98 -6.81 -4.99
C ARG A 308 31.11 -6.01 -5.96
N PRO A 309 31.65 -5.48 -7.09
CA PRO A 309 30.84 -4.78 -8.08
C PRO A 309 29.81 -5.73 -8.70
N ALA A 310 28.60 -5.21 -8.92
CA ALA A 310 27.50 -5.98 -9.50
C ALA A 310 27.92 -6.62 -10.84
N GLY A 311 27.80 -7.95 -10.95
CA GLY A 311 27.94 -8.68 -12.21
C GLY A 311 29.16 -9.61 -12.37
N GLN A 312 29.91 -9.92 -11.31
CA GLN A 312 31.00 -10.91 -11.40
C GLN A 312 30.55 -12.27 -10.86
N PRO A 313 30.64 -13.38 -11.64
CA PRO A 313 30.31 -14.71 -11.14
C PRO A 313 31.28 -15.13 -10.05
N ALA A 314 30.77 -15.86 -9.04
CA ALA A 314 31.60 -16.50 -8.03
C ALA A 314 32.58 -17.44 -8.73
N GLY A 315 33.88 -17.21 -8.54
CA GLY A 315 34.92 -18.12 -9.00
C GLY A 315 34.77 -19.46 -8.28
N VAL A 316 34.91 -20.53 -9.04
CA VAL A 316 35.01 -21.94 -8.61
C VAL A 316 36.06 -22.12 -7.52
#